data_AF-A0A815D9X1-F1
#
_entry.id   AF-A0A815D9X1-F1
#
_cell.length_a   1.000
_cell.length_b   1.000
_cell.length_c   1.000
_cell.angle_alpha   90.00
_cell.angle_beta   90.00
_cell.angle_gamma   90.00
#
_symmetry.space_group_name_H-M   'P 1'
#
loop_
_entity.id
_entity.type
_entity.pdbx_description
1 polymer ?
#
loop_
_entity_poly.entity_id
_entity_poly.type
_entity_poly.pdbx_seq_one_letter_code
_entity_poly.pdbx_strand_id
1 'polypeptide(L)'
;MLANQLEMNTNSDAPSLLIAAHCLTIRRKTERIGIQELSSMLDDLFRELYFKPSNSTAYLNSLNQIVHAFNSNSIPTLVSLPSHYFFLLVRNAVQSLLQKSCSASQLNSEETSVLRNCIILLENLVKKTNDLSVILPWITDETFVKIIAQSLYHINKIPAVNNNKRLIKPITRLLNMFTGIQERLPWNSHRDLFVPLLQPIINCLTSSTYVQLFQDLKPNSTSLSSIEKFYLIKCPHFLESYNGTTLDKTIEEVLEIMLPGYILILDKHTKTIKQWQHPMMRSIRCLLATLVFAEGCFTSHLNKQSLQSLIDHLLCISKELKLSQNINKSPKTQETILIDAVLAVFILLVYESDALDYIRKCKPAKIFQKLISTSCETTVLNACMMLAYTVDENDIKGSHMDLSRLTVTILNLINKAVEPSEQTNSPDERTAENIDRDKIQLVEILKGNRIYF
;
A
#
# COMPACT_ATOMS: atom_id res chain seq x y z
N MET A 1 -11.22 35.24 -49.61
CA MET A 1 -12.55 34.76 -50.00
C MET A 1 -12.41 33.29 -50.33
N LEU A 2 -12.71 32.44 -49.35
CA LEU A 2 -13.98 31.69 -49.24
C LEU A 2 -14.04 30.61 -50.33
N ALA A 3 -13.69 29.38 -49.97
CA ALA A 3 -14.60 28.40 -49.36
C ALA A 3 -15.61 27.86 -50.37
N ASN A 4 -15.55 26.54 -50.61
CA ASN A 4 -16.68 25.61 -50.60
C ASN A 4 -16.15 24.26 -51.10
N GLN A 5 -15.92 23.30 -50.21
CA GLN A 5 -16.90 22.42 -49.55
C GLN A 5 -16.72 21.01 -50.13
N LEU A 6 -15.80 20.28 -49.51
CA LEU A 6 -15.95 18.85 -49.30
C LEU A 6 -15.93 18.63 -47.78
N GLU A 7 -16.93 19.24 -47.14
CA GLU A 7 -17.51 18.73 -45.91
C GLU A 7 -18.15 17.37 -46.26
N MET A 8 -17.36 16.29 -46.18
CA MET A 8 -17.96 14.98 -45.95
C MET A 8 -18.44 14.95 -44.51
N ASN A 9 -19.72 15.33 -44.36
CA ASN A 9 -20.64 14.99 -43.28
C ASN A 9 -19.98 14.34 -42.05
N THR A 10 -19.56 15.25 -41.18
CA THR A 10 -19.73 15.22 -39.73
C THR A 10 -20.98 14.48 -39.28
N ASN A 11 -20.83 13.17 -39.05
CA ASN A 11 -21.66 12.36 -38.16
C ASN A 11 -20.90 11.06 -37.86
N SER A 12 -19.79 11.12 -37.13
CA SER A 12 -19.11 9.88 -36.70
C SER A 12 -18.60 9.97 -35.26
N ASP A 13 -19.49 10.28 -34.33
CA ASP A 13 -19.29 9.85 -32.93
C ASP A 13 -19.35 8.31 -32.81
N ALA A 14 -19.82 7.63 -33.85
CA ALA A 14 -19.89 6.18 -33.93
C ALA A 14 -18.50 5.54 -34.12
N PRO A 15 -18.16 4.48 -33.35
CA PRO A 15 -16.96 3.66 -33.57
C PRO A 15 -16.96 3.05 -34.98
N SER A 16 -15.77 2.81 -35.54
CA SER A 16 -15.69 2.18 -36.86
C SER A 16 -16.24 0.75 -36.84
N LEU A 17 -16.77 0.30 -37.98
CA LEU A 17 -17.32 -1.05 -38.13
C LEU A 17 -16.28 -2.14 -37.78
N LEU A 18 -15.00 -1.88 -38.06
CA LEU A 18 -13.88 -2.75 -37.69
C LEU A 18 -13.77 -2.90 -36.17
N ILE A 19 -13.79 -1.78 -35.43
CA ILE A 19 -13.78 -1.79 -33.96
C ILE A 19 -14.97 -2.56 -33.40
N ALA A 20 -16.18 -2.28 -33.93
CA ALA A 20 -17.39 -2.95 -33.50
C ALA A 20 -17.31 -4.48 -33.73
N ALA A 21 -16.79 -4.91 -34.89
CA ALA A 21 -16.60 -6.31 -35.23
C ALA A 21 -15.60 -7.00 -34.29
N HIS A 22 -14.42 -6.42 -34.05
CA HIS A 22 -13.45 -7.00 -33.14
C HIS A 22 -13.96 -7.02 -31.69
N CYS A 23 -14.63 -5.96 -31.22
CA CYS A 23 -15.23 -5.95 -29.88
C CYS A 23 -16.30 -7.03 -29.71
N LEU A 24 -17.09 -7.29 -30.75
CA LEU A 24 -18.08 -8.37 -30.76
C LEU A 24 -17.41 -9.75 -30.77
N THR A 25 -16.33 -9.93 -31.53
CA THR A 25 -15.52 -11.16 -31.52
C THR A 25 -14.91 -11.41 -30.14
N ILE A 26 -14.32 -10.39 -29.51
CA ILE A 26 -13.81 -10.44 -28.14
C ILE A 26 -14.89 -10.96 -27.19
N ARG A 27 -16.10 -10.38 -27.26
CA ARG A 27 -17.23 -10.78 -26.38
C ARG A 27 -17.73 -12.19 -26.63
N ARG A 28 -17.69 -12.67 -27.87
CA ARG A 28 -18.24 -13.99 -28.26
C ARG A 28 -17.25 -15.14 -28.06
N LYS A 29 -15.95 -14.87 -28.20
CA LYS A 29 -14.90 -15.92 -28.22
C LYS A 29 -13.94 -15.82 -27.04
N THR A 30 -14.23 -15.07 -25.98
CA THR A 30 -13.34 -14.78 -24.83
C THR A 30 -12.35 -15.88 -24.42
N GLU A 31 -12.80 -17.13 -24.27
CA GLU A 31 -11.97 -18.27 -23.81
C GLU A 31 -11.29 -19.05 -24.94
N ARG A 32 -11.65 -18.80 -26.19
CA ARG A 32 -11.24 -19.55 -27.38
C ARG A 32 -10.36 -18.76 -28.35
N ILE A 33 -10.13 -17.47 -28.08
CA ILE A 33 -9.26 -16.63 -28.92
C ILE A 33 -7.81 -17.08 -28.72
N GLY A 34 -7.19 -17.60 -29.78
CA GLY A 34 -5.78 -17.96 -29.78
C GLY A 34 -4.87 -16.73 -29.74
N ILE A 35 -3.62 -16.91 -29.31
CA ILE A 35 -2.65 -15.80 -29.15
C ILE A 35 -2.42 -15.04 -30.47
N GLN A 36 -2.28 -15.75 -31.59
CA GLN A 36 -2.07 -15.14 -32.91
C GLN A 36 -3.31 -14.35 -33.37
N GLU A 37 -4.52 -14.90 -33.20
CA GLU A 37 -5.78 -14.21 -33.51
C GLU A 37 -5.89 -12.94 -32.67
N LEU A 38 -5.61 -13.02 -31.36
CA LEU A 38 -5.64 -11.86 -30.47
C LEU A 38 -4.61 -10.80 -30.87
N SER A 39 -3.38 -11.19 -31.19
CA SER A 39 -2.33 -10.26 -31.61
C SER A 39 -2.73 -9.51 -32.88
N SER A 40 -3.23 -10.23 -33.90
CA SER A 40 -3.71 -9.60 -35.14
C SER A 40 -4.86 -8.64 -34.88
N MET A 41 -5.80 -8.99 -33.99
CA MET A 41 -6.88 -8.09 -33.61
C MET A 41 -6.36 -6.83 -32.90
N LEU A 42 -5.37 -6.96 -32.02
CA LEU A 42 -4.75 -5.82 -31.36
C LEU A 42 -4.00 -4.93 -32.37
N ASP A 43 -3.38 -5.52 -33.39
CA ASP A 43 -2.74 -4.78 -34.47
C ASP A 43 -3.73 -3.91 -35.24
N ASP A 44 -4.85 -4.50 -35.66
CA ASP A 44 -5.92 -3.80 -36.39
C ASP A 44 -6.54 -2.69 -35.55
N LEU A 45 -6.84 -2.97 -34.28
CA LEU A 45 -7.40 -2.00 -33.33
C LEU A 45 -6.45 -0.83 -33.07
N PHE A 46 -5.14 -1.08 -32.96
CA PHE A 46 -4.18 0.00 -32.83
C PHE A 46 -4.13 0.87 -34.08
N ARG A 47 -4.01 0.28 -35.28
CA ARG A 47 -3.93 1.05 -36.53
C ARG A 47 -5.12 1.98 -36.67
N GLU A 48 -6.31 1.48 -36.35
CA GLU A 48 -7.55 2.23 -36.41
C GLU A 48 -7.61 3.41 -35.41
N LEU A 49 -6.97 3.28 -34.25
CA LEU A 49 -6.92 4.34 -33.25
C LEU A 49 -5.76 5.32 -33.46
N TYR A 50 -4.62 4.84 -33.94
CA TYR A 50 -3.36 5.59 -34.01
C TYR A 50 -3.44 6.84 -34.90
N PHE A 51 -4.21 6.77 -35.99
CA PHE A 51 -4.39 7.91 -36.90
C PHE A 51 -5.43 8.94 -36.44
N LYS A 52 -6.18 8.66 -35.36
CA LYS A 52 -7.22 9.57 -34.87
C LYS A 52 -6.59 10.61 -33.93
N PRO A 53 -7.01 11.90 -34.00
CA PRO A 53 -6.53 12.91 -33.08
C PRO A 53 -6.78 12.49 -31.63
N SER A 54 -5.70 12.42 -30.85
CA SER A 54 -5.74 12.13 -29.43
C SER A 54 -6.64 13.17 -28.74
N ASN A 55 -7.60 12.70 -27.94
CA ASN A 55 -8.65 13.49 -27.27
C ASN A 55 -9.85 13.94 -28.13
N SER A 56 -10.00 13.47 -29.38
CA SER A 56 -11.28 13.60 -30.09
C SER A 56 -12.35 12.69 -29.48
N THR A 57 -13.62 13.11 -29.51
CA THR A 57 -14.76 12.31 -29.02
C THR A 57 -14.81 10.94 -29.70
N ALA A 58 -14.60 10.89 -31.01
CA ALA A 58 -14.57 9.64 -31.78
C ALA A 58 -13.44 8.69 -31.32
N TYR A 59 -12.25 9.22 -31.02
CA TYR A 59 -11.13 8.44 -30.46
C TYR A 59 -11.49 7.90 -29.07
N LEU A 60 -12.00 8.76 -28.18
CA LEU A 60 -12.33 8.39 -26.81
C LEU A 60 -13.45 7.34 -26.75
N ASN A 61 -14.53 7.51 -27.51
CA ASN A 61 -15.60 6.53 -27.62
C ASN A 61 -15.11 5.18 -28.17
N SER A 62 -14.29 5.20 -29.22
CA SER A 62 -13.69 4.00 -29.81
C SER A 62 -12.81 3.26 -28.80
N LEU A 63 -11.89 3.97 -28.16
CA LEU A 63 -11.00 3.39 -27.15
C LEU A 63 -11.80 2.83 -25.97
N ASN A 64 -12.81 3.56 -25.50
CA ASN A 64 -13.64 3.12 -24.39
C ASN A 64 -14.40 1.83 -24.72
N GLN A 65 -14.94 1.71 -25.94
CA GLN A 65 -15.63 0.49 -26.38
C GLN A 65 -14.69 -0.72 -26.38
N ILE A 66 -13.48 -0.56 -26.90
CA ILE A 66 -12.45 -1.61 -26.96
C ILE A 66 -12.04 -2.03 -25.55
N VAL A 67 -11.66 -1.06 -24.72
CA VAL A 67 -11.21 -1.31 -23.35
C VAL A 67 -12.32 -1.91 -22.50
N HIS A 68 -13.57 -1.49 -22.69
CA HIS A 68 -14.72 -2.12 -22.03
C HIS A 68 -14.92 -3.56 -22.51
N ALA A 69 -14.73 -3.86 -23.80
CA ALA A 69 -14.79 -5.24 -24.28
C ALA A 69 -13.72 -6.11 -23.60
N PHE A 70 -12.50 -5.61 -23.43
CA PHE A 70 -11.45 -6.34 -22.70
C PHE A 70 -11.75 -6.48 -21.20
N ASN A 71 -12.23 -5.43 -20.53
CA ASN A 71 -12.48 -5.48 -19.09
C ASN A 71 -13.67 -6.36 -18.70
N SER A 72 -14.71 -6.42 -19.54
CA SER A 72 -15.91 -7.23 -19.27
C SER A 72 -15.74 -8.71 -19.56
N ASN A 73 -14.64 -9.11 -20.22
CA ASN A 73 -14.41 -10.47 -20.67
C ASN A 73 -13.09 -10.98 -20.11
N SER A 74 -13.09 -12.12 -19.43
CA SER A 74 -11.85 -12.72 -18.93
C SER A 74 -11.09 -13.39 -20.07
N ILE A 75 -10.31 -12.62 -20.83
CA ILE A 75 -9.44 -13.15 -21.90
C ILE A 75 -8.11 -13.57 -21.27
N PRO A 76 -7.86 -14.88 -21.06
CA PRO A 76 -6.65 -15.32 -20.38
C PRO A 76 -5.41 -15.09 -21.23
N THR A 77 -5.53 -15.24 -22.55
CA THR A 77 -4.43 -15.07 -23.53
C THR A 77 -3.89 -13.64 -23.63
N LEU A 78 -4.60 -12.64 -23.07
CA LEU A 78 -4.14 -11.25 -23.07
C LEU A 78 -2.81 -11.07 -22.34
N VAL A 79 -2.58 -11.86 -21.27
CA VAL A 79 -1.35 -11.81 -20.46
C VAL A 79 -0.14 -12.40 -21.17
N SER A 80 -0.36 -13.10 -22.28
CA SER A 80 0.70 -13.65 -23.14
C SER A 80 1.21 -12.63 -24.16
N LEU A 81 0.56 -11.46 -24.27
CA LEU A 81 0.96 -10.36 -25.15
C LEU A 81 1.25 -9.05 -24.38
N PRO A 82 1.89 -9.08 -23.20
CA PRO A 82 1.94 -7.94 -22.28
C PRO A 82 2.73 -6.73 -22.82
N SER A 83 3.56 -6.94 -23.84
CA SER A 83 4.38 -5.90 -24.50
C SER A 83 3.78 -5.42 -25.83
N HIS A 84 2.54 -5.81 -26.16
CA HIS A 84 1.89 -5.36 -27.38
C HIS A 84 1.71 -3.84 -27.38
N TYR A 85 2.05 -3.17 -28.47
CA TYR A 85 2.06 -1.71 -28.60
C TYR A 85 0.67 -1.05 -28.41
N PHE A 86 -0.41 -1.82 -28.56
CA PHE A 86 -1.75 -1.41 -28.15
C PHE A 86 -1.80 -0.94 -26.68
N PHE A 87 -1.09 -1.62 -25.77
CA PHE A 87 -1.05 -1.22 -24.36
C PHE A 87 -0.28 0.09 -24.13
N LEU A 88 0.70 0.40 -24.98
CA LEU A 88 1.35 1.72 -25.00
C LEU A 88 0.34 2.82 -25.35
N LEU A 89 -0.53 2.58 -26.34
CA LEU A 89 -1.59 3.51 -26.70
C LEU A 89 -2.56 3.73 -25.53
N VAL A 90 -2.96 2.67 -24.84
CA VAL A 90 -3.80 2.74 -23.63
C VAL A 90 -3.11 3.55 -22.53
N ARG A 91 -1.83 3.28 -22.24
CA ARG A 91 -1.02 4.04 -21.26
C ARG A 91 -0.94 5.52 -21.63
N ASN A 92 -0.66 5.84 -22.89
CA ASN A 92 -0.56 7.21 -23.38
C ASN A 92 -1.91 7.95 -23.28
N ALA A 93 -3.03 7.27 -23.47
CA ALA A 93 -4.35 7.84 -23.22
C ALA A 93 -4.55 8.19 -21.74
N VAL A 94 -4.14 7.31 -20.81
CA VAL A 94 -4.14 7.62 -19.36
C VAL A 94 -3.26 8.83 -19.07
N GLN A 95 -2.05 8.88 -19.63
CA GLN A 95 -1.13 10.00 -19.47
C GLN A 95 -1.75 11.33 -19.93
N SER A 96 -2.30 11.38 -21.15
CA SER A 96 -2.94 12.58 -21.73
C SER A 96 -4.10 13.06 -20.86
N LEU A 97 -4.98 12.15 -20.43
CA LEU A 97 -6.14 12.50 -19.60
C LEU A 97 -5.74 12.99 -18.20
N LEU A 98 -4.70 12.39 -17.60
CA LEU A 98 -4.14 12.89 -16.34
C LEU A 98 -3.52 14.27 -16.50
N GLN A 99 -2.71 14.48 -17.54
CA GLN A 99 -2.08 15.78 -17.82
C GLN A 99 -3.13 16.87 -18.03
N LYS A 100 -4.18 16.59 -18.81
CA LYS A 100 -5.33 17.49 -19.02
C LYS A 100 -6.03 17.85 -17.71
N SER A 101 -6.12 16.88 -16.80
CA SER A 101 -6.75 17.07 -15.49
C SER A 101 -5.92 17.94 -14.53
N CYS A 102 -4.59 17.95 -14.69
CA CYS A 102 -3.67 18.81 -13.94
C CYS A 102 -3.62 20.25 -14.47
N SER A 103 -3.87 20.47 -15.76
CA SER A 103 -3.83 21.80 -16.40
C SER A 103 -5.14 22.59 -16.27
N ALA A 104 -5.85 22.44 -15.14
CA ALA A 104 -7.08 23.16 -14.76
C ALA A 104 -8.37 22.90 -15.57
N SER A 105 -8.38 21.99 -16.55
CA SER A 105 -9.63 21.56 -17.18
C SER A 105 -10.27 20.39 -16.42
N GLN A 106 -11.52 20.54 -15.99
CA GLN A 106 -12.26 19.43 -15.40
C GLN A 106 -12.54 18.39 -16.49
N LEU A 107 -12.16 17.13 -16.23
CA LEU A 107 -12.52 16.04 -17.14
C LEU A 107 -14.04 15.90 -17.20
N ASN A 108 -14.57 15.79 -18.41
CA ASN A 108 -15.98 15.48 -18.62
C ASN A 108 -16.27 14.01 -18.22
N SER A 109 -17.55 13.62 -18.25
CA SER A 109 -17.98 12.27 -17.83
C SER A 109 -17.40 11.16 -18.72
N GLU A 110 -17.29 11.39 -20.03
CA GLU A 110 -16.75 10.43 -21.00
C GLU A 110 -15.25 10.22 -20.78
N GLU A 111 -14.48 11.30 -20.67
CA GLU A 111 -13.05 11.29 -20.35
C GLU A 111 -12.76 10.60 -19.02
N THR A 112 -13.58 10.87 -18.01
CA THR A 112 -13.48 10.19 -16.70
C THR A 112 -13.74 8.68 -16.85
N SER A 113 -14.69 8.29 -17.70
CA SER A 113 -15.03 6.89 -17.99
C SER A 113 -13.88 6.18 -18.70
N VAL A 114 -13.33 6.80 -19.76
CA VAL A 114 -12.18 6.30 -20.51
C VAL A 114 -10.97 6.13 -19.60
N LEU A 115 -10.63 7.16 -18.82
CA LEU A 115 -9.52 7.12 -17.85
C LEU A 115 -9.68 5.94 -16.89
N ARG A 116 -10.85 5.80 -16.29
CA ARG A 116 -11.15 4.71 -15.36
C ARG A 116 -10.99 3.35 -16.03
N ASN A 117 -11.55 3.16 -17.22
CA ASN A 117 -11.55 1.86 -17.91
C ASN A 117 -10.14 1.49 -18.39
N CYS A 118 -9.36 2.44 -18.88
CA CYS A 118 -7.97 2.23 -19.27
C CYS A 118 -7.14 1.78 -18.07
N ILE A 119 -7.27 2.45 -16.91
CA ILE A 119 -6.55 2.06 -15.69
C ILE A 119 -6.95 0.65 -15.23
N ILE A 120 -8.24 0.27 -15.32
CA ILE A 120 -8.68 -1.10 -14.99
C ILE A 120 -7.97 -2.13 -15.87
N LEU A 121 -7.88 -1.86 -17.18
CA LEU A 121 -7.25 -2.77 -18.12
C LEU A 121 -5.77 -2.96 -17.80
N LEU A 122 -5.04 -1.86 -17.54
CA LEU A 122 -3.63 -1.90 -17.14
C LEU A 122 -3.45 -2.64 -15.81
N GLU A 123 -4.28 -2.34 -14.80
CA GLU A 123 -4.24 -3.01 -13.49
C GLU A 123 -4.46 -4.52 -13.63
N ASN A 124 -5.43 -4.94 -14.45
CA ASN A 124 -5.72 -6.35 -14.71
C ASN A 124 -4.56 -7.04 -15.44
N LEU A 125 -3.94 -6.37 -16.41
CA LEU A 125 -2.79 -6.91 -17.15
C LEU A 125 -1.59 -7.13 -16.22
N VAL A 126 -1.25 -6.12 -15.41
CA VAL A 126 -0.15 -6.20 -14.44
C VAL A 126 -0.40 -7.31 -13.41
N LYS A 127 -1.60 -7.38 -12.85
CA LYS A 127 -1.95 -8.40 -11.83
C LYS A 127 -1.84 -9.82 -12.35
N LYS A 128 -2.19 -10.06 -13.61
CA LYS A 128 -2.24 -11.42 -14.18
C LYS A 128 -0.95 -11.84 -14.89
N THR A 129 -0.01 -10.91 -15.13
CA THR A 129 1.27 -11.24 -15.77
C THR A 129 2.27 -11.64 -14.70
N ASN A 130 2.86 -12.83 -14.80
CA ASN A 130 3.78 -13.38 -13.80
C ASN A 130 5.19 -12.75 -13.88
N ASP A 131 5.73 -12.63 -15.08
CA ASP A 131 7.02 -11.99 -15.30
C ASP A 131 6.84 -10.47 -15.43
N LEU A 132 7.30 -9.70 -14.46
CA LEU A 132 7.20 -8.24 -14.52
C LEU A 132 8.20 -7.62 -15.50
N SER A 133 9.29 -8.30 -15.85
CA SER A 133 10.36 -7.75 -16.71
C SER A 133 9.85 -7.33 -18.09
N VAL A 134 8.78 -7.96 -18.58
CA VAL A 134 8.16 -7.66 -19.90
C VAL A 134 7.18 -6.48 -19.86
N ILE A 135 6.75 -6.03 -18.67
CA ILE A 135 5.83 -4.89 -18.50
C ILE A 135 6.54 -3.64 -17.95
N LEU A 136 7.51 -3.81 -17.04
CA LEU A 136 8.22 -2.70 -16.40
C LEU A 136 8.70 -1.63 -17.39
N PRO A 137 9.37 -1.95 -18.52
CA PRO A 137 9.95 -0.94 -19.40
C PRO A 137 8.95 0.09 -19.92
N TRP A 138 7.67 -0.29 -20.03
CA TRP A 138 6.66 0.61 -20.54
C TRP A 138 5.67 1.12 -19.49
N ILE A 139 5.35 0.34 -18.44
CA ILE A 139 4.41 0.79 -17.40
C ILE A 139 5.07 1.75 -16.40
N THR A 140 6.38 1.65 -16.20
CA THR A 140 7.16 2.55 -15.32
C THR A 140 7.97 3.57 -16.12
N ASP A 141 7.52 3.90 -17.33
CA ASP A 141 8.06 4.98 -18.14
C ASP A 141 8.16 6.28 -17.32
N GLU A 142 9.33 6.92 -17.36
CA GLU A 142 9.63 8.08 -16.53
C GLU A 142 8.62 9.22 -16.73
N THR A 143 8.17 9.44 -17.96
CA THR A 143 7.20 10.49 -18.28
C THR A 143 5.84 10.13 -17.67
N PHE A 144 5.43 8.87 -17.79
CA PHE A 144 4.17 8.40 -17.23
C PHE A 144 4.17 8.52 -15.70
N VAL A 145 5.22 8.06 -15.02
CA VAL A 145 5.37 8.15 -13.56
C VAL A 145 5.38 9.62 -13.12
N LYS A 146 6.06 10.52 -13.84
CA LYS A 146 6.07 11.97 -13.57
C LYS A 146 4.68 12.60 -13.67
N ILE A 147 3.88 12.23 -14.67
CA ILE A 147 2.50 12.75 -14.81
C ILE A 147 1.61 12.28 -13.63
N ILE A 148 1.80 11.06 -13.15
CA ILE A 148 1.10 10.56 -11.96
C ILE A 148 1.54 11.34 -10.72
N ALA A 149 2.84 11.60 -10.56
CA ALA A 149 3.37 12.42 -9.48
C ALA A 149 2.76 13.84 -9.47
N GLN A 150 2.69 14.48 -10.64
CA GLN A 150 2.04 15.79 -10.80
C GLN A 150 0.55 15.73 -10.46
N SER A 151 -0.14 14.64 -10.82
CA SER A 151 -1.55 14.43 -10.50
C SER A 151 -1.79 14.29 -8.99
N LEU A 152 -0.91 13.58 -8.28
CA LEU A 152 -0.91 13.47 -6.82
C LEU A 152 -0.68 14.84 -6.17
N TYR A 153 0.32 15.58 -6.65
CA TYR A 153 0.60 16.93 -6.17
C TYR A 153 -0.58 17.89 -6.33
N HIS A 154 -1.29 17.78 -7.45
CA HIS A 154 -2.48 18.59 -7.71
C HIS A 154 -3.65 18.23 -6.79
N ILE A 155 -3.84 16.94 -6.44
CA ILE A 155 -4.83 16.53 -5.42
C ILE A 155 -4.57 17.23 -4.08
N ASN A 156 -3.31 17.36 -3.67
CA ASN A 156 -2.95 17.94 -2.37
C ASN A 156 -3.18 19.45 -2.29
N LYS A 157 -3.17 20.16 -3.43
CA LYS A 157 -3.31 21.63 -3.47
C LYS A 157 -4.75 22.13 -3.61
N ILE A 158 -5.70 21.29 -3.99
CA ILE A 158 -7.09 21.72 -4.14
C ILE A 158 -7.79 21.64 -2.77
N PRO A 159 -8.41 22.72 -2.28
CA PRO A 159 -9.20 22.70 -1.05
C PRO A 159 -10.24 21.57 -1.08
N ALA A 160 -10.40 20.86 0.04
CA ALA A 160 -11.22 19.65 0.11
C ALA A 160 -12.67 19.81 -0.40
N VAL A 161 -13.18 21.05 -0.39
CA VAL A 161 -14.53 21.47 -0.84
C VAL A 161 -14.67 21.45 -2.38
N ASN A 162 -13.58 21.66 -3.13
CA ASN A 162 -13.55 21.67 -4.61
C ASN A 162 -12.95 20.40 -5.21
N ASN A 163 -12.77 19.36 -4.40
CA ASN A 163 -12.11 18.13 -4.82
C ASN A 163 -12.70 17.58 -6.11
N ASN A 164 -11.82 17.32 -7.08
CA ASN A 164 -12.10 16.44 -8.21
C ASN A 164 -12.26 15.00 -7.66
N LYS A 165 -13.39 14.71 -6.99
CA LYS A 165 -13.77 13.35 -6.52
C LYS A 165 -13.63 12.31 -7.64
N ARG A 166 -13.72 12.78 -8.89
CA ARG A 166 -13.55 12.02 -10.13
C ARG A 166 -12.12 11.49 -10.35
N LEU A 167 -11.06 12.15 -9.84
CA LEU A 167 -9.65 11.75 -10.02
C LEU A 167 -9.10 10.90 -8.88
N ILE A 168 -9.61 11.06 -7.65
CA ILE A 168 -9.12 10.31 -6.47
C ILE A 168 -9.21 8.79 -6.72
N LYS A 169 -10.31 8.31 -7.30
CA LYS A 169 -10.51 6.87 -7.58
C LYS A 169 -9.53 6.35 -8.66
N PRO A 170 -9.41 6.98 -9.85
CA PRO A 170 -8.36 6.66 -10.82
C PRO A 170 -6.95 6.61 -10.23
N ILE A 171 -6.54 7.64 -9.50
CA ILE A 171 -5.19 7.74 -8.93
C ILE A 171 -4.97 6.69 -7.84
N THR A 172 -5.98 6.43 -7.01
CA THR A 172 -5.96 5.33 -6.03
C THR A 172 -5.72 3.97 -6.71
N ARG A 173 -6.29 3.73 -7.89
CA ARG A 173 -6.10 2.48 -8.63
C ARG A 173 -4.70 2.38 -9.23
N LEU A 174 -4.18 3.48 -9.77
CA LEU A 174 -2.79 3.55 -10.22
C LEU A 174 -1.83 3.27 -9.07
N LEU A 175 -2.03 3.89 -7.90
CA LEU A 175 -1.22 3.60 -6.71
C LEU A 175 -1.29 2.11 -6.33
N ASN A 176 -2.48 1.49 -6.29
CA ASN A 176 -2.60 0.05 -6.02
C ASN A 176 -1.83 -0.80 -7.03
N MET A 177 -1.89 -0.44 -8.31
CA MET A 177 -1.17 -1.15 -9.36
C MET A 177 0.34 -1.05 -9.13
N PHE A 178 0.87 0.14 -8.81
CA PHE A 178 2.29 0.32 -8.54
C PHE A 178 2.74 -0.30 -7.23
N THR A 179 1.93 -0.25 -6.17
CA THR A 179 2.18 -1.00 -4.93
C THR A 179 2.27 -2.50 -5.23
N GLY A 180 1.33 -3.06 -5.99
CA GLY A 180 1.39 -4.48 -6.37
C GLY A 180 2.58 -4.84 -7.27
N ILE A 181 3.12 -3.88 -8.04
CA ILE A 181 4.40 -4.05 -8.73
C ILE A 181 5.54 -4.09 -7.70
N GLN A 182 5.60 -3.13 -6.78
CA GLN A 182 6.65 -3.05 -5.75
C GLN A 182 6.70 -4.32 -4.89
N GLU A 183 5.56 -4.83 -4.43
CA GLU A 183 5.47 -6.04 -3.61
C GLU A 183 6.03 -7.29 -4.32
N ARG A 184 6.04 -7.30 -5.66
CA ARG A 184 6.49 -8.41 -6.50
C ARG A 184 7.89 -8.24 -7.08
N LEU A 185 8.50 -7.07 -6.92
CA LEU A 185 9.86 -6.84 -7.38
C LEU A 185 10.87 -7.39 -6.36
N PRO A 186 11.95 -8.04 -6.81
CA PRO A 186 13.09 -8.34 -5.94
C PRO A 186 13.66 -7.05 -5.36
N TRP A 187 14.16 -7.09 -4.12
CA TRP A 187 14.67 -5.92 -3.41
C TRP A 187 15.68 -5.09 -4.25
N ASN A 188 16.58 -5.79 -4.96
CA ASN A 188 17.62 -5.18 -5.78
C ASN A 188 17.12 -4.54 -7.10
N SER A 189 15.86 -4.78 -7.47
CA SER A 189 15.23 -4.33 -8.71
C SER A 189 14.36 -3.08 -8.54
N HIS A 190 14.22 -2.56 -7.31
CA HIS A 190 13.43 -1.34 -7.03
C HIS A 190 14.05 -0.04 -7.56
N ARG A 191 15.30 -0.08 -8.08
CA ARG A 191 16.12 1.04 -8.58
C ARG A 191 15.30 2.24 -9.02
N ASP A 192 15.16 3.24 -8.16
CA ASP A 192 14.58 4.57 -8.36
C ASP A 192 13.26 4.71 -9.17
N LEU A 193 12.62 3.62 -9.61
CA LEU A 193 11.49 3.62 -10.55
C LEU A 193 10.31 4.44 -10.03
N PHE A 194 10.13 4.41 -8.71
CA PHE A 194 9.01 5.05 -8.02
C PHE A 194 9.43 6.25 -7.18
N VAL A 195 10.70 6.67 -7.21
CA VAL A 195 11.20 7.86 -6.51
C VAL A 195 10.36 9.10 -6.82
N PRO A 196 9.94 9.38 -8.09
CA PRO A 196 9.13 10.56 -8.38
C PRO A 196 7.76 10.56 -7.68
N LEU A 197 7.26 9.40 -7.22
CA LEU A 197 5.99 9.29 -6.50
C LEU A 197 6.15 9.53 -4.99
N LEU A 198 7.36 9.44 -4.43
CA LEU A 198 7.59 9.56 -2.99
C LEU A 198 7.23 10.95 -2.46
N GLN A 199 7.77 12.03 -3.04
CA GLN A 199 7.52 13.38 -2.52
C GLN A 199 6.03 13.77 -2.53
N PRO A 200 5.25 13.51 -3.60
CA PRO A 200 3.81 13.74 -3.55
C PRO A 200 3.10 12.94 -2.45
N ILE A 201 3.53 11.70 -2.18
CA ILE A 201 2.98 10.85 -1.11
C ILE A 201 3.37 11.40 0.27
N ILE A 202 4.62 11.81 0.49
CA ILE A 202 5.05 12.51 1.71
C ILE A 202 4.16 13.73 1.92
N ASN A 203 4.00 14.57 0.90
CA ASN A 203 3.16 15.76 0.97
C ASN A 203 1.70 15.43 1.32
N CYS A 204 1.16 14.27 0.92
CA CYS A 204 -0.15 13.81 1.37
C CYS A 204 -0.14 13.54 2.88
N LEU A 205 0.84 12.76 3.35
CA LEU A 205 0.94 12.30 4.74
C LEU A 205 1.25 13.43 5.72
N THR A 206 1.99 14.45 5.27
CA THR A 206 2.36 15.64 6.05
C THR A 206 1.35 16.79 5.92
N SER A 207 0.28 16.60 5.14
CA SER A 207 -0.75 17.64 4.94
C SER A 207 -1.68 17.80 6.15
N SER A 208 -2.20 19.02 6.31
CA SER A 208 -3.31 19.28 7.24
C SER A 208 -4.56 18.47 6.90
N THR A 209 -4.77 18.13 5.63
CA THR A 209 -5.90 17.28 5.19
C THR A 209 -5.80 15.88 5.79
N TYR A 210 -4.61 15.29 5.84
CA TYR A 210 -4.41 13.98 6.46
C TYR A 210 -4.76 13.99 7.95
N VAL A 211 -4.28 15.00 8.68
CA VAL A 211 -4.60 15.17 10.11
C VAL A 211 -6.10 15.38 10.31
N GLN A 212 -6.72 16.24 9.51
CA GLN A 212 -8.16 16.53 9.59
C GLN A 212 -9.00 15.27 9.34
N LEU A 213 -8.65 14.47 8.32
CA LEU A 213 -9.35 13.21 8.03
C LEU A 213 -9.26 12.22 9.19
N PHE A 214 -8.12 12.15 9.87
CA PHE A 214 -8.01 11.37 11.11
C PHE A 214 -8.89 11.96 12.22
N GLN A 215 -8.88 13.27 12.41
CA GLN A 215 -9.72 13.91 13.43
C GLN A 215 -11.21 13.64 13.18
N ASP A 216 -11.67 13.67 11.94
CA ASP A 216 -13.09 13.48 11.61
C ASP A 216 -13.50 12.00 11.55
N LEU A 217 -12.53 11.08 11.56
CA LEU A 217 -12.79 9.64 11.49
C LEU A 217 -13.56 9.16 12.72
N LYS A 218 -14.76 8.62 12.49
CA LYS A 218 -15.59 8.07 13.57
C LYS A 218 -15.11 6.67 13.98
N PRO A 219 -14.99 6.37 15.30
CA PRO A 219 -14.49 5.08 15.76
C PRO A 219 -15.36 3.90 15.31
N ASN A 220 -16.68 4.09 15.23
CA ASN A 220 -17.66 3.09 14.83
C ASN A 220 -18.01 3.12 13.33
N SER A 221 -17.17 3.75 12.49
CA SER A 221 -17.43 3.79 11.05
C SER A 221 -17.33 2.40 10.42
N THR A 222 -18.32 2.04 9.59
CA THR A 222 -18.36 0.79 8.83
C THR A 222 -17.66 0.90 7.47
N SER A 223 -17.38 2.13 7.00
CA SER A 223 -16.73 2.33 5.70
C SER A 223 -15.92 3.63 5.63
N LEU A 224 -14.92 3.65 4.75
CA LEU A 224 -14.17 4.85 4.38
C LEU A 224 -14.65 5.39 3.04
N SER A 225 -14.81 6.70 2.95
CA SER A 225 -14.96 7.44 1.70
C SER A 225 -13.73 7.27 0.80
N SER A 226 -13.82 7.67 -0.47
CA SER A 226 -12.71 7.52 -1.40
C SER A 226 -11.49 8.36 -1.01
N ILE A 227 -11.71 9.54 -0.41
CA ILE A 227 -10.63 10.41 0.05
C ILE A 227 -9.96 9.86 1.31
N GLU A 228 -10.73 9.36 2.27
CA GLU A 228 -10.17 8.69 3.46
C GLU A 228 -9.38 7.45 3.06
N LYS A 229 -9.89 6.62 2.13
CA LYS A 229 -9.12 5.48 1.60
C LYS A 229 -7.80 5.93 1.00
N PHE A 230 -7.82 6.99 0.20
CA PHE A 230 -6.62 7.49 -0.45
C PHE A 230 -5.56 7.96 0.56
N TYR A 231 -5.93 8.88 1.46
CA TYR A 231 -5.00 9.46 2.44
C TYR A 231 -4.62 8.49 3.56
N LEU A 232 -5.59 7.81 4.18
CA LEU A 232 -5.37 7.04 5.42
C LEU A 232 -4.87 5.61 5.17
N ILE A 233 -5.14 5.06 3.98
CA ILE A 233 -4.79 3.67 3.66
C ILE A 233 -3.78 3.58 2.53
N LYS A 234 -4.00 4.28 1.42
CA LYS A 234 -3.23 4.06 0.18
C LYS A 234 -1.91 4.78 0.15
N CYS A 235 -1.85 6.02 0.63
CA CYS A 235 -0.59 6.74 0.75
C CYS A 235 0.39 6.05 1.72
N PRO A 236 -0.01 5.65 2.95
CA PRO A 236 0.88 4.93 3.85
C PRO A 236 1.33 3.58 3.31
N HIS A 237 0.41 2.81 2.73
CA HIS A 237 0.74 1.48 2.20
C HIS A 237 1.68 1.53 0.99
N PHE A 238 1.60 2.58 0.17
CA PHE A 238 2.58 2.80 -0.90
C PHE A 238 3.98 3.01 -0.34
N LEU A 239 4.11 3.81 0.73
CA LEU A 239 5.38 4.04 1.41
C LEU A 239 5.91 2.76 2.08
N GLU A 240 5.05 2.02 2.78
CA GLU A 240 5.36 0.73 3.43
C GLU A 240 5.86 -0.34 2.44
N SER A 241 5.41 -0.27 1.18
CA SER A 241 5.76 -1.26 0.15
C SER A 241 7.04 -0.89 -0.62
N TYR A 242 7.49 0.36 -0.48
CA TYR A 242 8.66 0.87 -1.18
C TYR A 242 9.93 0.36 -0.52
N ASN A 243 10.79 -0.31 -1.31
CA ASN A 243 12.06 -0.86 -0.84
C ASN A 243 13.27 -0.24 -1.57
N GLY A 244 13.15 1.00 -2.06
CA GLY A 244 14.25 1.68 -2.75
C GLY A 244 15.24 2.33 -1.80
N THR A 245 16.43 2.67 -2.31
CA THR A 245 17.58 3.19 -1.54
C THR A 245 17.34 4.52 -0.83
N THR A 246 16.28 5.26 -1.20
CA THR A 246 15.92 6.55 -0.59
C THR A 246 14.88 6.43 0.52
N LEU A 247 14.44 5.21 0.87
CA LEU A 247 13.35 4.96 1.81
C LEU A 247 13.61 5.63 3.17
N ASP A 248 14.77 5.40 3.78
CA ASP A 248 15.08 5.87 5.13
C ASP A 248 14.97 7.39 5.22
N LYS A 249 15.63 8.12 4.32
CA LYS A 249 15.52 9.59 4.23
C LYS A 249 14.07 10.07 3.99
N THR A 250 13.34 9.37 3.13
CA THR A 250 11.94 9.72 2.79
C THR A 250 11.03 9.58 4.01
N ILE A 251 11.26 8.57 4.85
CA ILE A 251 10.47 8.32 6.04
C ILE A 251 10.90 9.23 7.20
N GLU A 252 12.19 9.50 7.36
CA GLU A 252 12.68 10.52 8.29
C GLU A 252 11.96 11.87 8.08
N GLU A 253 11.82 12.33 6.83
CA GLU A 253 11.08 13.56 6.51
C GLU A 253 9.60 13.51 6.95
N VAL A 254 8.93 12.36 6.80
CA VAL A 254 7.55 12.18 7.28
C VAL A 254 7.51 12.24 8.80
N LEU A 255 8.42 11.54 9.47
CA LEU A 255 8.46 11.40 10.92
C LEU A 255 8.81 12.72 11.61
N GLU A 256 9.79 13.46 11.10
CA GLU A 256 10.16 14.78 11.62
C GLU A 256 8.94 15.71 11.71
N ILE A 257 8.08 15.69 10.69
CA ILE A 257 6.91 16.56 10.61
C ILE A 257 5.71 15.98 11.37
N MET A 258 5.45 14.68 11.22
CA MET A 258 4.18 14.07 11.61
C MET A 258 4.19 13.34 12.93
N LEU A 259 5.36 13.00 13.50
CA LEU A 259 5.43 12.24 14.74
C LEU A 259 4.68 12.92 15.90
N PRO A 260 4.77 14.25 16.12
CA PRO A 260 3.91 14.94 17.09
C PRO A 260 2.41 14.87 16.74
N GLY A 261 2.07 14.97 15.45
CA GLY A 261 0.71 14.87 14.96
C GLY A 261 0.10 13.47 15.16
N TYR A 262 0.89 12.42 15.00
CA TYR A 262 0.49 11.05 15.25
C TYR A 262 0.11 10.81 16.72
N ILE A 263 0.84 11.41 17.66
CA ILE A 263 0.51 11.34 19.09
C ILE A 263 -0.84 12.02 19.36
N LEU A 264 -1.12 13.18 18.75
CA LEU A 264 -2.41 13.85 18.90
C LEU A 264 -3.57 13.02 18.33
N ILE A 265 -3.34 12.36 17.19
CA ILE A 265 -4.31 11.43 16.58
C ILE A 265 -4.57 10.24 17.53
N LEU A 266 -3.51 9.64 18.07
CA LEU A 266 -3.62 8.53 19.02
C LEU A 266 -4.31 8.94 20.32
N ASP A 267 -3.99 10.12 20.88
CA ASP A 267 -4.61 10.62 22.11
C ASP A 267 -6.13 10.80 21.97
N LYS A 268 -6.59 11.25 20.80
CA LYS A 268 -8.01 11.36 20.50
C LYS A 268 -8.68 9.98 20.44
N HIS A 269 -8.10 9.06 19.66
CA HIS A 269 -8.83 7.85 19.26
C HIS A 269 -8.71 6.71 20.26
N THR A 270 -7.58 6.55 20.95
CA THR A 270 -7.35 5.45 21.90
C THR A 270 -8.38 5.42 23.02
N LYS A 271 -8.90 6.58 23.44
CA LYS A 271 -10.00 6.73 24.40
C LYS A 271 -11.29 6.01 23.98
N THR A 272 -11.46 5.74 22.68
CA THR A 272 -12.65 5.11 22.09
C THR A 272 -12.38 3.71 21.54
N ILE A 273 -11.24 3.09 21.89
CA ILE A 273 -10.76 1.84 21.29
C ILE A 273 -11.77 0.69 21.29
N LYS A 274 -12.62 0.61 22.32
CA LYS A 274 -13.71 -0.39 22.42
C LYS A 274 -14.70 -0.31 21.25
N GLN A 275 -14.92 0.90 20.72
CA GLN A 275 -15.86 1.18 19.64
C GLN A 275 -15.22 1.01 18.25
N TRP A 276 -13.89 0.83 18.16
CA TRP A 276 -13.19 0.76 16.88
C TRP A 276 -13.72 -0.38 16.02
N GLN A 277 -14.08 -0.03 14.79
CA GLN A 277 -14.40 -0.97 13.72
C GLN A 277 -13.25 -1.07 12.72
N HIS A 278 -13.38 -1.99 11.76
CA HIS A 278 -12.35 -2.30 10.77
C HIS A 278 -11.75 -1.06 10.07
N PRO A 279 -12.51 -0.06 9.62
CA PRO A 279 -11.95 1.18 9.05
C PRO A 279 -11.00 1.93 9.98
N MET A 280 -11.37 2.07 11.25
CA MET A 280 -10.55 2.76 12.25
C MET A 280 -9.27 1.96 12.54
N MET A 281 -9.41 0.66 12.84
CA MET A 281 -8.26 -0.22 13.11
C MET A 281 -7.26 -0.22 11.96
N ARG A 282 -7.75 -0.31 10.72
CA ARG A 282 -6.90 -0.28 9.53
C ARG A 282 -6.18 1.05 9.35
N SER A 283 -6.85 2.17 9.64
CA SER A 283 -6.26 3.51 9.52
C SER A 283 -5.17 3.72 10.58
N ILE A 284 -5.43 3.32 11.82
CA ILE A 284 -4.43 3.36 12.90
C ILE A 284 -3.25 2.43 12.58
N ARG A 285 -3.48 1.22 12.08
CA ARG A 285 -2.41 0.31 11.62
C ARG A 285 -1.53 0.97 10.55
N CYS A 286 -2.14 1.61 9.55
CA CYS A 286 -1.40 2.32 8.51
C CYS A 286 -0.58 3.51 9.05
N LEU A 287 -1.05 4.19 10.10
CA LEU A 287 -0.28 5.20 10.82
C LEU A 287 0.88 4.57 11.61
N LEU A 288 0.66 3.44 12.30
CA LEU A 288 1.73 2.76 13.03
C LEU A 288 2.80 2.18 12.10
N ALA A 289 2.41 1.71 10.91
CA ALA A 289 3.35 1.19 9.91
C ALA A 289 4.38 2.24 9.46
N THR A 290 4.04 3.54 9.45
CA THR A 290 5.02 4.59 9.13
C THR A 290 6.01 4.83 10.29
N LEU A 291 5.64 4.49 11.53
CA LEU A 291 6.53 4.54 12.70
C LEU A 291 7.56 3.41 12.74
N VAL A 292 7.33 2.31 12.02
CA VAL A 292 8.24 1.15 12.02
C VAL A 292 9.60 1.46 11.37
N PHE A 293 9.71 2.59 10.70
CA PHE A 293 10.96 3.06 10.08
C PHE A 293 11.60 4.21 10.86
N ALA A 294 11.13 4.48 12.09
CA ALA A 294 11.62 5.56 12.94
C ALA A 294 12.76 5.14 13.88
N GLU A 295 13.53 4.11 13.51
CA GLU A 295 14.64 3.63 14.34
C GLU A 295 15.64 4.78 14.60
N GLY A 296 15.98 5.02 15.88
CA GLY A 296 16.86 6.13 16.29
C GLY A 296 16.28 7.55 16.15
N CYS A 297 15.01 7.69 15.74
CA CYS A 297 14.40 8.99 15.46
C CYS A 297 13.46 9.49 16.57
N PHE A 298 12.96 8.64 17.47
CA PHE A 298 11.91 9.05 18.41
C PHE A 298 12.43 10.07 19.43
N THR A 299 13.58 9.82 20.05
CA THR A 299 14.22 10.76 21.01
C THR A 299 14.70 12.05 20.36
N SER A 300 15.07 12.01 19.07
CA SER A 300 15.50 13.19 18.29
C SER A 300 14.35 14.16 17.99
N HIS A 301 13.13 13.64 17.84
CA HIS A 301 11.98 14.42 17.37
C HIS A 301 10.84 14.54 18.38
N LEU A 302 10.86 13.79 19.47
CA LEU A 302 9.89 13.88 20.56
C LEU A 302 10.52 14.38 21.84
N ASN A 303 9.85 15.32 22.49
CA ASN A 303 10.15 15.59 23.90
C ASN A 303 9.73 14.40 24.77
N LYS A 304 10.27 14.35 25.99
CA LYS A 304 10.03 13.28 26.96
C LYS A 304 8.54 12.99 27.20
N GLN A 305 7.69 14.01 27.29
CA GLN A 305 6.25 13.84 27.55
C GLN A 305 5.51 13.23 26.35
N SER A 306 5.88 13.64 25.14
CA SER A 306 5.33 13.10 23.90
C SER A 306 5.74 11.64 23.70
N LEU A 307 7.01 11.30 23.95
CA LEU A 307 7.49 9.93 23.92
C LEU A 307 6.74 9.02 24.91
N GLN A 308 6.52 9.51 26.14
CA GLN A 308 5.73 8.81 27.15
C GLN A 308 4.27 8.62 26.71
N SER A 309 3.64 9.65 26.15
CA SER A 309 2.28 9.57 25.60
C SER A 309 2.16 8.49 24.52
N LEU A 310 3.12 8.43 23.59
CA LEU A 310 3.16 7.39 22.55
C LEU A 310 3.19 6.00 23.17
N ILE A 311 4.10 5.77 24.13
CA ILE A 311 4.22 4.49 24.85
C ILE A 311 2.89 4.13 25.54
N ASP A 312 2.26 5.08 26.22
CA ASP A 312 0.97 4.87 26.90
C ASP A 312 -0.14 4.50 25.92
N HIS A 313 -0.20 5.15 24.74
CA HIS A 313 -1.17 4.82 23.69
C HIS A 313 -0.95 3.41 23.13
N LEU A 314 0.29 3.02 22.87
CA LEU A 314 0.64 1.67 22.39
C LEU A 314 0.30 0.59 23.43
N LEU A 315 0.57 0.86 24.72
CA LEU A 315 0.19 -0.03 25.82
C LEU A 315 -1.33 -0.13 25.96
N CYS A 316 -2.05 0.98 25.80
CA CYS A 316 -3.51 1.02 25.81
C CYS A 316 -4.10 0.11 24.72
N ILE A 317 -3.56 0.19 23.49
CA ILE A 317 -3.97 -0.66 22.37
C ILE A 317 -3.70 -2.14 22.69
N SER A 318 -2.48 -2.46 23.14
CA SER A 318 -2.08 -3.84 23.45
C SER A 318 -2.89 -4.48 24.58
N LYS A 319 -3.37 -3.67 25.53
CA LYS A 319 -4.16 -4.11 26.69
C LYS A 319 -5.63 -4.36 26.36
N GLU A 320 -6.15 -3.82 25.26
CA GLU A 320 -7.59 -3.90 24.96
C GLU A 320 -8.03 -5.36 24.75
N LEU A 321 -9.03 -5.78 25.54
CA LEU A 321 -9.50 -7.16 25.56
C LEU A 321 -10.11 -7.55 24.22
N LYS A 322 -10.89 -6.64 23.62
CA LYS A 322 -11.53 -6.84 22.31
C LYS A 322 -10.50 -7.15 21.22
N LEU A 323 -9.32 -6.55 21.26
CA LEU A 323 -8.26 -6.79 20.28
C LEU A 323 -7.55 -8.10 20.58
N SER A 324 -7.04 -8.26 21.80
CA SER A 324 -6.24 -9.42 22.20
C SER A 324 -6.99 -10.76 22.16
N GLN A 325 -8.31 -10.78 22.35
CA GLN A 325 -9.12 -12.01 22.27
C GLN A 325 -9.39 -12.48 20.84
N ASN A 326 -9.26 -11.60 19.85
CA ASN A 326 -9.56 -11.89 18.44
C ASN A 326 -8.30 -12.14 17.60
N ILE A 327 -7.16 -12.37 18.26
CA ILE A 327 -5.89 -12.75 17.61
C ILE A 327 -5.97 -14.22 17.22
N ASN A 328 -6.01 -14.47 15.91
CA ASN A 328 -6.20 -15.80 15.33
C ASN A 328 -4.90 -16.32 14.72
N LYS A 329 -4.82 -17.64 14.51
CA LYS A 329 -3.68 -18.29 13.81
C LYS A 329 -3.38 -17.69 12.45
N SER A 330 -4.42 -17.21 11.76
CA SER A 330 -4.26 -16.51 10.49
C SER A 330 -3.92 -15.04 10.76
N PRO A 331 -2.75 -14.53 10.31
CA PRO A 331 -2.32 -13.14 10.53
C PRO A 331 -3.17 -12.11 9.78
N LYS A 332 -4.30 -12.51 9.18
CA LYS A 332 -5.11 -11.68 8.28
C LYS A 332 -6.22 -10.89 8.97
N THR A 333 -6.49 -11.12 10.26
CA THR A 333 -7.50 -10.31 10.98
C THR A 333 -6.94 -8.92 11.29
N GLN A 334 -7.78 -7.88 11.24
CA GLN A 334 -7.30 -6.51 11.48
C GLN A 334 -6.77 -6.33 12.90
N GLU A 335 -7.32 -7.04 13.86
CA GLU A 335 -6.86 -7.07 15.25
C GLU A 335 -5.45 -7.62 15.35
N THR A 336 -5.17 -8.76 14.68
CA THR A 336 -3.83 -9.36 14.66
C THR A 336 -2.83 -8.40 14.01
N ILE A 337 -3.15 -7.87 12.83
CA ILE A 337 -2.24 -6.97 12.11
C ILE A 337 -2.00 -5.67 12.88
N LEU A 338 -3.02 -5.12 13.56
CA LEU A 338 -2.87 -3.93 14.39
C LEU A 338 -1.96 -4.20 15.59
N ILE A 339 -2.14 -5.32 16.29
CA ILE A 339 -1.31 -5.68 17.44
C ILE A 339 0.13 -5.95 17.01
N ASP A 340 0.34 -6.63 15.89
CA ASP A 340 1.68 -6.85 15.33
C ASP A 340 2.36 -5.51 15.00
N ALA A 341 1.64 -4.56 14.40
CA ALA A 341 2.18 -3.22 14.13
C ALA A 341 2.55 -2.47 15.43
N VAL A 342 1.73 -2.59 16.49
CA VAL A 342 2.04 -2.00 17.80
C VAL A 342 3.31 -2.63 18.40
N LEU A 343 3.44 -3.95 18.34
CA LEU A 343 4.61 -4.65 18.86
C LEU A 343 5.88 -4.31 18.06
N ALA A 344 5.78 -4.16 16.74
CA ALA A 344 6.89 -3.72 15.90
C ALA A 344 7.40 -2.33 16.31
N VAL A 345 6.50 -1.37 16.57
CA VAL A 345 6.90 -0.04 17.07
C VAL A 345 7.54 -0.14 18.46
N PHE A 346 7.04 -1.01 19.34
CA PHE A 346 7.66 -1.23 20.64
C PHE A 346 9.09 -1.77 20.54
N ILE A 347 9.35 -2.71 19.61
CA ILE A 347 10.69 -3.26 19.38
C ILE A 347 11.67 -2.15 18.98
N LEU A 348 11.23 -1.12 18.25
CA LEU A 348 12.10 0.01 17.93
C LEU A 348 12.35 0.91 19.14
N LEU A 349 11.30 1.14 19.94
CA LEU A 349 11.41 1.96 21.15
C LEU A 349 12.34 1.35 22.20
N VAL A 350 12.54 0.03 22.25
CA VAL A 350 13.45 -0.57 23.24
C VAL A 350 14.93 -0.26 22.99
N TYR A 351 15.29 0.18 21.78
CA TYR A 351 16.65 0.63 21.46
C TYR A 351 16.95 2.03 22.00
N GLU A 352 15.92 2.79 22.40
CA GLU A 352 16.09 4.08 23.05
C GLU A 352 16.03 3.95 24.58
N SER A 353 17.10 4.32 25.27
CA SER A 353 17.23 4.11 26.73
C SER A 353 16.08 4.75 27.54
N ASP A 354 15.70 5.99 27.20
CA ASP A 354 14.65 6.73 27.89
C ASP A 354 13.26 6.10 27.68
N ALA A 355 13.02 5.57 26.48
CA ALA A 355 11.78 4.87 26.16
C ALA A 355 11.71 3.53 26.89
N LEU A 356 12.78 2.72 26.83
CA LEU A 356 12.85 1.43 27.53
C LEU A 356 12.65 1.59 29.05
N ASP A 357 13.31 2.56 29.67
CA ASP A 357 13.16 2.85 31.10
C ASP A 357 11.72 3.21 31.47
N TYR A 358 11.04 3.97 30.62
CA TYR A 358 9.64 4.29 30.83
C TYR A 358 8.72 3.09 30.62
N ILE A 359 8.93 2.30 29.55
CA ILE A 359 8.20 1.05 29.30
C ILE A 359 8.30 0.13 30.52
N ARG A 360 9.49 -0.05 31.11
CA ARG A 360 9.68 -0.85 32.33
C ARG A 360 8.90 -0.30 33.52
N LYS A 361 8.90 1.02 33.73
CA LYS A 361 8.11 1.68 34.80
C LYS A 361 6.61 1.43 34.66
N CYS A 362 6.11 1.27 33.45
CA CYS A 362 4.70 0.95 33.18
C CYS A 362 4.32 -0.50 33.53
N LYS A 363 5.29 -1.37 33.87
CA LYS A 363 5.10 -2.79 34.26
C LYS A 363 4.23 -3.58 33.27
N PRO A 364 4.58 -3.64 31.97
CA PRO A 364 3.73 -4.19 30.92
C PRO A 364 3.75 -5.73 30.84
N ALA A 365 4.50 -6.42 31.71
CA ALA A 365 4.71 -7.87 31.64
C ALA A 365 3.41 -8.68 31.50
N LYS A 366 2.35 -8.34 32.25
CA LYS A 366 1.05 -9.03 32.14
C LYS A 366 0.38 -8.88 30.77
N ILE A 367 0.59 -7.75 30.09
CA ILE A 367 0.05 -7.49 28.75
C ILE A 367 0.72 -8.45 27.77
N PHE A 368 2.04 -8.48 27.77
CA PHE A 368 2.80 -9.32 26.83
C PHE A 368 2.68 -10.81 27.14
N GLN A 369 2.61 -11.22 28.42
CA GLN A 369 2.32 -12.62 28.80
C GLN A 369 0.99 -13.11 28.20
N LYS A 370 -0.03 -12.25 28.21
CA LYS A 370 -1.31 -12.56 27.57
C LYS A 370 -1.16 -12.72 26.06
N LEU A 371 -0.36 -11.88 25.40
CA LEU A 371 -0.13 -11.97 23.95
C LEU A 371 0.64 -13.24 23.54
N ILE A 372 1.56 -13.75 24.37
CA ILE A 372 2.24 -15.04 24.14
C ILE A 372 1.25 -16.22 24.10
N SER A 373 0.15 -16.15 24.86
CA SER A 373 -0.87 -17.21 24.86
C SER A 373 -1.76 -17.22 23.62
N THR A 374 -1.56 -16.28 22.69
CA THR A 374 -2.32 -16.22 21.44
C THR A 374 -1.82 -17.27 20.45
N SER A 375 -2.51 -17.40 19.32
CA SER A 375 -2.24 -18.44 18.34
C SER A 375 -1.45 -17.97 17.12
N CYS A 376 -1.12 -16.68 17.03
CA CYS A 376 -0.38 -16.09 15.91
C CYS A 376 1.13 -16.07 16.21
N GLU A 377 1.95 -16.74 15.38
CA GLU A 377 3.38 -16.92 15.65
C GLU A 377 4.16 -15.59 15.70
N THR A 378 3.87 -14.63 14.81
CA THR A 378 4.52 -13.30 14.77
C THR A 378 4.22 -12.50 16.02
N THR A 379 2.94 -12.44 16.43
CA THR A 379 2.53 -11.78 17.67
C THR A 379 3.22 -12.39 18.88
N VAL A 380 3.28 -13.73 18.94
CA VAL A 380 3.94 -14.45 20.04
C VAL A 380 5.42 -14.11 20.08
N LEU A 381 6.13 -14.15 18.94
CA LEU A 381 7.54 -13.83 18.84
C LEU A 381 7.83 -12.40 19.35
N ASN A 382 7.10 -11.40 18.85
CA ASN A 382 7.32 -10.01 19.22
C ASN A 382 6.93 -9.74 20.69
N ALA A 383 5.89 -10.40 21.20
CA ALA A 383 5.55 -10.34 22.62
C ALA A 383 6.62 -10.98 23.51
N CYS A 384 7.23 -12.09 23.07
CA CYS A 384 8.39 -12.71 23.73
C CYS A 384 9.59 -11.75 23.79
N MET A 385 9.92 -11.08 22.67
CA MET A 385 10.98 -10.07 22.63
C MET A 385 10.71 -8.96 23.66
N MET A 386 9.50 -8.41 23.65
CA MET A 386 9.12 -7.35 24.57
C MET A 386 9.15 -7.79 26.05
N LEU A 387 8.79 -9.04 26.34
CA LEU A 387 8.95 -9.58 27.69
C LEU A 387 10.40 -9.68 28.12
N ALA A 388 11.29 -10.16 27.24
CA ALA A 388 12.72 -10.23 27.55
C ALA A 388 13.31 -8.86 27.95
N TYR A 389 12.84 -7.78 27.33
CA TYR A 389 13.28 -6.42 27.67
C TYR A 389 12.64 -5.83 28.93
N THR A 390 11.45 -6.30 29.34
CA THR A 390 10.60 -5.62 30.33
C THR A 390 10.37 -6.40 31.62
N VAL A 391 10.71 -7.69 31.66
CA VAL A 391 10.62 -8.54 32.85
C VAL A 391 11.69 -8.18 33.87
N ASP A 392 11.27 -8.00 35.13
CA ASP A 392 12.16 -7.82 36.29
C ASP A 392 12.48 -9.18 36.96
N GLU A 393 13.59 -9.28 37.70
CA GLU A 393 13.99 -10.52 38.42
C GLU A 393 12.92 -11.04 39.37
N ASN A 394 12.07 -10.15 39.89
CA ASN A 394 10.94 -10.49 40.76
C ASN A 394 9.78 -11.15 39.99
N ASP A 395 9.55 -10.77 38.73
CA ASP A 395 8.55 -11.39 37.86
C ASP A 395 9.01 -12.77 37.36
N ILE A 396 10.32 -12.98 37.23
CA ILE A 396 10.96 -14.27 36.87
C ILE A 396 10.71 -15.34 37.95
N LYS A 397 10.83 -14.97 39.22
CA LYS A 397 10.64 -15.89 40.36
C LYS A 397 9.19 -16.37 40.52
N GLY A 398 8.21 -15.61 40.03
CA GLY A 398 6.79 -15.97 40.07
C GLY A 398 6.30 -16.80 38.87
N SER A 399 7.13 -16.97 37.83
CA SER A 399 6.69 -17.45 36.50
C SER A 399 7.59 -18.55 35.91
N HIS A 400 8.19 -19.40 36.74
CA HIS A 400 9.09 -20.49 36.32
C HIS A 400 8.55 -21.39 35.18
N MET A 401 7.22 -21.60 35.09
CA MET A 401 6.60 -22.34 33.98
C MET A 401 6.52 -21.54 32.68
N ASP A 402 6.31 -20.23 32.74
CA ASP A 402 6.18 -19.37 31.56
C ASP A 402 7.54 -19.04 30.95
N LEU A 403 8.60 -18.91 31.76
CA LEU A 403 9.98 -18.79 31.27
C LEU A 403 10.47 -20.06 30.60
N SER A 404 10.18 -21.24 31.16
CA SER A 404 10.53 -22.51 30.50
C SER A 404 9.79 -22.64 29.17
N ARG A 405 8.51 -22.25 29.11
CA ARG A 405 7.75 -22.16 27.85
C ARG A 405 8.29 -21.12 26.89
N LEU A 406 8.73 -19.95 27.38
CA LEU A 406 9.35 -18.88 26.61
C LEU A 406 10.63 -19.42 25.95
N THR A 407 11.55 -19.96 26.75
CA THR A 407 12.81 -20.54 26.26
C THR A 407 12.56 -21.70 25.30
N VAL A 408 11.58 -22.57 25.55
CA VAL A 408 11.20 -23.66 24.63
C VAL A 408 10.56 -23.15 23.35
N THR A 409 9.70 -22.13 23.42
CA THR A 409 9.07 -21.53 22.23
C THR A 409 10.12 -20.85 21.36
N ILE A 410 11.01 -20.09 22.00
CA ILE A 410 12.16 -19.47 21.38
C ILE A 410 13.09 -20.52 20.77
N LEU A 411 13.48 -21.57 21.50
CA LEU A 411 14.31 -22.67 21.00
C LEU A 411 13.63 -23.44 19.85
N ASN A 412 12.32 -23.67 19.91
CA ASN A 412 11.58 -24.32 18.83
C ASN A 412 11.49 -23.42 17.58
N LEU A 413 11.33 -22.10 17.76
CA LEU A 413 11.37 -21.14 16.67
C LEU A 413 12.76 -21.02 16.05
N ILE A 414 13.82 -21.07 16.87
CA ILE A 414 15.22 -21.15 16.43
C ILE A 414 15.47 -22.46 15.68
N ASN A 415 15.05 -23.61 16.22
CA ASN A 415 15.23 -24.91 15.58
C ASN A 415 14.50 -25.00 14.23
N LYS A 416 13.27 -24.48 14.13
CA LYS A 416 12.55 -24.34 12.85
C LYS A 416 13.21 -23.38 11.87
N ALA A 417 14.03 -22.43 12.36
CA ALA A 417 14.77 -21.48 11.53
C ALA A 417 16.13 -22.03 11.07
N VAL A 418 16.70 -22.97 11.82
CA VAL A 418 17.96 -23.65 11.52
C VAL A 418 17.74 -24.90 10.68
N GLU A 419 16.51 -25.46 10.65
CA GLU A 419 16.13 -26.46 9.66
C GLU A 419 16.28 -25.87 8.25
N PRO A 420 17.12 -26.44 7.39
CA PRO A 420 17.31 -25.95 6.03
C PRO A 420 15.96 -26.06 5.32
N SER A 421 15.40 -24.92 4.92
CA SER A 421 14.14 -24.87 4.20
C SER A 421 14.29 -25.61 2.88
N GLU A 422 13.72 -26.82 2.81
CA GLU A 422 13.47 -27.45 1.53
C GLU A 422 12.48 -26.56 0.77
N GLN A 423 12.96 -26.04 -0.36
CA GLN A 423 12.31 -25.16 -1.31
C GLN A 423 10.79 -25.37 -1.37
N THR A 424 10.04 -24.40 -0.84
CA THR A 424 8.65 -24.19 -1.25
C THR A 424 8.48 -22.73 -1.64
N ASN A 425 8.50 -22.52 -2.97
CA ASN A 425 8.13 -21.27 -3.63
C ASN A 425 6.72 -20.85 -3.18
N SER A 426 6.63 -19.92 -2.25
CA SER A 426 5.39 -19.24 -1.91
C SER A 426 5.64 -17.74 -1.74
N PRO A 427 4.66 -16.87 -2.01
CA PRO A 427 4.88 -15.44 -2.28
C PRO A 427 5.12 -14.57 -1.04
N ASP A 428 5.27 -15.16 0.15
CA ASP A 428 5.42 -14.45 1.43
C ASP A 428 6.90 -14.29 1.86
N GLU A 429 7.81 -14.10 0.89
CA GLU A 429 9.26 -13.94 1.16
C GLU A 429 9.57 -12.77 2.12
N ARG A 430 8.82 -11.67 2.07
CA ARG A 430 9.01 -10.54 3.01
C ARG A 430 8.61 -10.87 4.45
N THR A 431 7.61 -11.74 4.64
CA THR A 431 7.21 -12.18 5.99
C THR A 431 8.22 -13.18 6.53
N ALA A 432 8.75 -14.05 5.68
CA ALA A 432 9.82 -14.99 6.03
C ALA A 432 11.14 -14.27 6.37
N GLU A 433 11.57 -13.28 5.58
CA GLU A 433 12.79 -12.50 5.82
C GLU A 433 12.71 -11.63 7.09
N ASN A 434 11.56 -10.97 7.34
CA ASN A 434 11.35 -10.23 8.58
C ASN A 434 11.32 -11.16 9.79
N ILE A 435 10.66 -12.30 9.68
CA ILE A 435 10.67 -13.33 10.71
C ILE A 435 12.10 -13.82 10.96
N ASP A 436 12.91 -14.06 9.93
CA ASP A 436 14.31 -14.50 10.06
C ASP A 436 15.22 -13.42 10.65
N ARG A 437 15.02 -12.15 10.31
CA ARG A 437 15.71 -11.02 10.94
C ARG A 437 15.33 -10.89 12.42
N ASP A 438 14.04 -10.93 12.74
CA ASP A 438 13.52 -10.83 14.11
C ASP A 438 13.94 -12.05 14.95
N LYS A 439 14.04 -13.24 14.33
CA LYS A 439 14.63 -14.46 14.92
C LYS A 439 16.12 -14.28 15.24
N ILE A 440 16.92 -13.72 14.33
CA ILE A 440 18.36 -13.46 14.55
C ILE A 440 18.55 -12.43 15.68
N GLN A 441 17.77 -11.34 15.67
CA GLN A 441 17.82 -10.33 16.72
C GLN A 441 17.45 -10.91 18.10
N LEU A 442 16.37 -11.70 18.18
CA LEU A 442 15.98 -12.39 19.41
C LEU A 442 17.12 -13.29 19.96
N VAL A 443 17.81 -14.03 19.08
CA VAL A 443 18.95 -14.88 19.47
C VAL A 443 20.10 -14.04 20.05
N GLU A 444 20.43 -12.91 19.44
CA GLU A 444 21.50 -12.04 19.92
C GLU A 444 21.15 -11.35 21.25
N ILE A 445 19.89 -10.93 21.42
CA ILE A 445 19.37 -10.35 22.67
C ILE A 445 19.44 -11.37 23.82
N LEU A 446 19.06 -12.63 23.57
CA LEU A 446 19.10 -13.70 24.56
C LEU A 446 20.50 -14.19 24.91
N LYS A 447 21.46 -14.02 23.99
CA LYS A 447 22.89 -14.26 24.28
C LYS A 447 23.49 -13.21 25.22
N GLY A 448 22.74 -12.16 25.57
CA GLY A 448 23.25 -11.08 26.43
C GLY A 448 24.24 -10.16 25.70
N ASN A 449 24.38 -10.30 24.39
CA ASN A 449 25.18 -9.39 23.58
C ASN A 449 24.35 -8.13 23.35
N ARG A 450 24.61 -7.08 24.14
CA ARG A 450 24.28 -5.71 23.73
C ARG A 450 25.03 -5.45 22.44
N ILE A 451 24.36 -5.54 21.30
CA ILE A 451 24.94 -5.06 20.05
C ILE A 451 24.93 -3.54 20.14
N TYR A 452 26.10 -2.98 20.43
CA TYR A 452 26.43 -1.62 20.02
C TYR A 452 26.61 -1.67 18.50
N PHE A 453 25.77 -0.98 17.76
CA PHE A 453 26.08 -0.52 16.41
C PHE A 453 26.60 0.91 16.48
#